data_AF-A0A0F9A0U9-F1
#
_entry.id   AF-A0A0F9A0U9-F1
#
_cell.length_a   1.000
_cell.length_b   1.000
_cell.length_c   1.000
_cell.angle_alpha   90.00
_cell.angle_beta   90.00
_cell.angle_gamma   90.00
#
_symmetry.space_group_name_H-M   'P 1'
#
loop_
_entity.id
_entity.type
_entity.pdbx_description
1 polymer ?
#
loop_
_entity_poly.entity_id
_entity_poly.type
_entity_poly.pdbx_seq_one_letter_code
_entity_poly.pdbx_strand_id
1 'polypeptide(L)'
;HKYWMRQYQQDALPDDTPRVVAINPFDPDIARKPPLPFPFWLKPVKGHSSMLGYRVREASDLTQALSACRRAIHRYGEPFNAFLEHLDPAELPTDEIDGNHAVAEELISENQLFTLEGYRHKGETTIYGVIESRRSGRHMSSLSSYYYPAELPGEVVEAAQKQVTKVLTQVGFDSGPFNVEFFHDPETGALNLLEINTRLSKSHAPLFEIVDAAPITNRSFNWRSGRRPKGLSVRAPALWPPSLWSAATKQMVLFTASHAKKRSTSSAH
;
A
#
# COMPACT_ATOMS: atom_id res chain seq x y z
N HIS A 1 10.75 5.23 0.76
CA HIS A 1 10.74 5.89 2.08
C HIS A 1 9.32 6.42 2.32
N LYS A 2 8.63 6.01 3.40
CA LYS A 2 7.21 6.34 3.62
C LYS A 2 6.98 7.84 3.86
N TYR A 3 7.89 8.50 4.58
CA TYR A 3 7.80 9.94 4.81
C TYR A 3 7.95 10.73 3.51
N TRP A 4 8.98 10.46 2.70
CA TRP A 4 9.18 11.18 1.44
C TRP A 4 8.04 10.94 0.45
N MET A 5 7.49 9.73 0.41
CA MET A 5 6.30 9.45 -0.41
C MET A 5 5.12 10.33 0.00
N ARG A 6 4.88 10.54 1.30
CA ARG A 6 3.83 11.45 1.76
C ARG A 6 4.14 12.92 1.49
N GLN A 7 5.40 13.34 1.49
CA GLN A 7 5.77 14.69 1.06
C GLN A 7 5.40 14.91 -0.42
N TYR A 8 5.80 13.99 -1.30
CA TYR A 8 5.42 14.05 -2.71
C TYR A 8 3.90 13.94 -2.92
N GLN A 9 3.20 13.15 -2.09
CA GLN A 9 1.75 13.11 -2.12
C GLN A 9 1.14 14.43 -1.66
N GLN A 10 1.65 15.08 -0.62
CA GLN A 10 1.18 16.36 -0.13
C GLN A 10 1.33 17.46 -1.20
N ASP A 11 2.45 17.48 -1.91
CA ASP A 11 2.66 18.42 -3.02
C ASP A 11 1.68 18.17 -4.16
N ALA A 12 1.42 16.90 -4.46
CA ALA A 12 0.52 16.50 -5.53
C ALA A 12 -0.97 16.65 -5.13
N LEU A 13 -1.35 16.35 -3.90
CA LEU A 13 -2.72 16.17 -3.44
C LEU A 13 -2.87 16.81 -2.05
N PRO A 14 -2.76 18.14 -1.94
CA PRO A 14 -2.62 18.81 -0.64
C PRO A 14 -3.84 18.63 0.27
N ASP A 15 -5.04 18.52 -0.32
CA ASP A 15 -6.30 18.36 0.41
C ASP A 15 -6.65 16.89 0.72
N ASP A 16 -6.00 15.94 0.03
CA ASP A 16 -6.27 14.48 0.14
C ASP A 16 -5.09 13.70 0.75
N THR A 17 -4.18 14.39 1.43
CA THR A 17 -3.01 13.77 2.06
C THR A 17 -3.13 13.81 3.58
N PRO A 18 -3.04 12.66 4.28
CA PRO A 18 -3.08 12.64 5.73
C PRO A 18 -1.85 13.35 6.30
N ARG A 19 -2.04 14.02 7.44
CA ARG A 19 -0.92 14.63 8.16
C ARG A 19 0.11 13.56 8.53
N VAL A 20 1.37 13.88 8.26
CA VAL A 20 2.50 13.01 8.53
C VAL A 20 3.62 13.79 9.22
N VAL A 21 4.25 13.16 10.20
CA VAL A 21 5.43 13.70 10.89
C VAL A 21 6.48 12.60 10.97
N ALA A 22 7.69 12.88 10.49
CA ALA A 22 8.83 12.00 10.74
C ALA A 22 9.26 12.11 12.20
N ILE A 23 9.60 10.98 12.81
CA ILE A 23 10.03 10.92 14.20
C ILE A 23 11.35 10.16 14.28
N ASN A 24 12.29 10.70 15.05
CA ASN A 24 13.41 9.93 15.54
C ASN A 24 12.92 9.12 16.75
N PRO A 25 12.78 7.78 16.65
CA PRO A 25 12.27 7.00 17.77
C PRO A 25 13.18 7.04 19.00
N PHE A 26 14.45 7.43 18.88
CA PHE A 26 15.42 7.52 19.97
C PHE A 26 15.41 8.86 20.70
N ASP A 27 14.72 9.86 20.17
CA ASP A 27 14.52 11.14 20.85
C ASP A 27 13.68 10.94 22.13
N PRO A 28 14.20 11.30 23.32
CA PRO A 28 13.50 11.12 24.58
C PRO A 28 12.24 11.98 24.72
N ASP A 29 12.12 13.08 23.98
CA ASP A 29 11.01 14.03 24.12
C ASP A 29 9.76 13.61 23.33
N ILE A 30 9.88 12.72 22.35
CA ILE A 30 8.73 12.23 21.56
C ILE A 30 7.66 11.59 22.45
N ALA A 31 8.07 10.90 23.52
CA ALA A 31 7.12 10.28 24.46
C ALA A 31 6.35 11.33 25.30
N ARG A 32 6.93 12.53 25.48
CA ARG A 32 6.34 13.63 26.27
C ARG A 32 5.50 14.58 25.42
N LYS A 33 5.88 14.75 24.16
CA LYS A 33 5.23 15.62 23.19
C LYS A 33 4.85 14.79 21.97
N PRO A 34 3.62 14.21 21.96
CA PRO A 34 3.16 13.41 20.83
C PRO A 34 3.22 14.21 19.52
N PRO A 35 3.68 13.60 18.42
CA PRO A 35 3.84 14.29 17.14
C PRO A 35 2.52 14.67 16.48
N LEU A 36 1.42 13.98 16.82
CA LEU A 36 0.07 14.22 16.33
C LEU A 36 -0.95 14.00 17.48
N PRO A 37 -2.15 14.59 17.39
CA PRO A 37 -3.26 14.21 18.27
C PRO A 37 -3.56 12.71 18.17
N PHE A 38 -3.90 12.09 19.29
CA PHE A 38 -4.34 10.70 19.27
C PHE A 38 -5.75 10.58 18.66
N PRO A 39 -6.07 9.45 17.98
CA PRO A 39 -5.17 8.36 17.63
C PRO A 39 -4.40 8.59 16.31
N PHE A 40 -3.22 7.98 16.17
CA PHE A 40 -2.42 7.98 14.93
C PHE A 40 -1.70 6.64 14.70
N TRP A 41 -1.18 6.42 13.49
CA TRP A 41 -0.31 5.30 13.17
C TRP A 41 1.15 5.65 13.42
N LEU A 42 1.87 4.81 14.15
CA LEU A 42 3.34 4.81 14.20
C LEU A 42 3.86 3.65 13.34
N LYS A 43 4.70 3.95 12.35
CA LYS A 43 5.31 2.93 11.46
C LYS A 43 6.73 3.34 11.07
N PRO A 44 7.69 2.43 10.89
CA PRO A 44 9.02 2.77 10.35
C PRO A 44 8.91 3.43 8.97
N VAL A 45 9.83 4.34 8.64
CA VAL A 45 9.91 4.91 7.28
C VAL A 45 10.15 3.83 6.22
N LYS A 46 10.80 2.73 6.62
CA LYS A 46 11.06 1.57 5.77
C LYS A 46 10.63 0.29 6.47
N GLY A 47 9.70 -0.41 5.82
CA GLY A 47 9.14 -1.68 6.29
C GLY A 47 8.04 -2.16 5.34
N HIS A 48 7.64 -3.42 5.48
CA HIS A 48 6.58 -4.05 4.71
C HIS A 48 5.73 -4.95 5.61
N SER A 49 4.61 -5.48 5.09
CA SER A 49 3.76 -6.46 5.80
C SER A 49 3.30 -6.01 7.19
N SER A 50 3.02 -4.71 7.33
CA SER A 50 2.62 -4.07 8.60
C SER A 50 3.61 -4.25 9.75
N MET A 51 4.87 -4.60 9.45
CA MET A 51 5.91 -4.75 10.47
C MET A 51 6.09 -3.44 11.24
N LEU A 52 6.05 -3.54 12.57
CA LEU A 52 6.19 -2.42 13.50
C LEU A 52 5.16 -1.29 13.26
N GLY A 53 4.01 -1.61 12.65
CA GLY A 53 2.87 -0.70 12.56
C GLY A 53 2.02 -0.76 13.82
N TYR A 54 1.93 0.34 14.56
CA TYR A 54 1.17 0.44 15.80
C TYR A 54 0.12 1.54 15.71
N ARG A 55 -1.13 1.20 16.05
CA ARG A 55 -2.17 2.21 16.25
C ARG A 55 -2.00 2.77 17.66
N VAL A 56 -1.54 4.01 17.75
CA VAL A 56 -1.28 4.70 19.00
C VAL A 56 -2.53 5.47 19.40
N ARG A 57 -3.23 5.04 20.46
CA ARG A 57 -4.47 5.69 20.92
C ARG A 57 -4.27 6.62 22.11
N GLU A 58 -3.14 6.49 22.79
CA GLU A 58 -2.80 7.25 23.98
C GLU A 58 -1.28 7.20 24.25
N ALA A 59 -0.83 7.93 25.27
CA ALA A 59 0.59 8.01 25.62
C ALA A 59 1.20 6.66 26.04
N SER A 60 0.41 5.77 26.66
CA SER A 60 0.86 4.43 27.05
C SER A 60 1.17 3.55 25.82
N ASP A 61 0.30 3.60 24.80
CA ASP A 61 0.50 2.95 23.50
C ASP A 61 1.75 3.50 22.81
N LEU A 62 1.98 4.83 22.86
CA LEU A 62 3.14 5.47 22.24
C LEU A 62 4.45 4.97 22.85
N THR A 63 4.51 4.90 24.18
CA THR A 63 5.69 4.40 24.91
C THR A 63 6.02 2.97 24.52
N GLN A 64 5.00 2.12 24.42
CA GLN A 64 5.17 0.72 24.01
C GLN A 64 5.61 0.60 22.54
N ALA A 65 4.99 1.37 21.65
CA ALA A 65 5.31 1.39 20.23
C ALA A 65 6.74 1.86 19.97
N LEU A 66 7.18 2.94 20.63
CA LEU A 66 8.56 3.43 20.55
C LEU A 66 9.56 2.39 21.06
N SER A 67 9.26 1.76 22.21
CA SER A 67 10.10 0.70 22.78
C SER A 67 10.27 -0.47 21.80
N ALA A 68 9.19 -0.91 21.17
CA ALA A 68 9.25 -1.98 20.16
C ALA A 68 9.96 -1.56 18.88
N CYS A 69 9.72 -0.33 18.42
CA CYS A 69 10.37 0.26 17.25
C CYS A 69 11.89 0.30 17.43
N ARG A 70 12.39 0.89 18.53
CA ARG A 70 13.83 0.98 18.85
C ARG A 70 14.55 -0.35 18.78
N ARG A 71 13.93 -1.44 19.24
CA ARG A 71 14.54 -2.78 19.25
C ARG A 71 14.69 -3.40 17.87
N ALA A 72 13.92 -2.96 16.87
CA ALA A 72 13.75 -3.71 15.62
C ALA A 72 13.90 -2.87 14.36
N ILE A 73 13.92 -1.54 14.45
CA ILE A 73 13.93 -0.65 13.29
C ILE A 73 15.17 -0.84 12.41
N HIS A 74 16.33 -1.06 13.03
CA HIS A 74 17.61 -1.31 12.36
C HIS A 74 17.57 -2.49 11.37
N ARG A 75 16.66 -3.46 11.54
CA ARG A 75 16.54 -4.63 10.66
C ARG A 75 16.35 -4.25 9.19
N TYR A 76 15.61 -3.19 8.92
CA TYR A 76 15.44 -2.65 7.58
C TYR A 76 16.04 -1.25 7.42
N GLY A 77 16.22 -0.52 8.51
CA GLY A 77 16.86 0.79 8.50
C GLY A 77 18.31 0.73 8.06
N GLU A 78 19.15 -0.13 8.65
CA GLU A 78 20.58 -0.20 8.32
C GLU A 78 20.85 -0.61 6.87
N PRO A 79 20.22 -1.67 6.32
CA PRO A 79 20.42 -2.01 4.90
C PRO A 79 19.91 -0.92 3.96
N PHE A 80 18.88 -0.16 4.37
CA PHE A 80 18.39 0.96 3.58
C PHE A 80 19.36 2.15 3.63
N ASN A 81 19.93 2.46 4.79
CA ASN A 81 20.95 3.49 4.95
C ASN A 81 22.20 3.17 4.12
N ALA A 82 22.70 1.94 4.19
CA ALA A 82 23.80 1.49 3.36
C ALA A 82 23.50 1.62 1.86
N PHE A 83 22.24 1.41 1.43
CA PHE A 83 21.84 1.68 0.05
C PHE A 83 21.86 3.18 -0.29
N LEU A 84 21.40 4.05 0.62
CA LEU A 84 21.42 5.50 0.39
C LEU A 84 22.84 6.06 0.22
N GLU A 85 23.85 5.47 0.88
CA GLU A 85 25.26 5.84 0.71
C GLU A 85 25.80 5.63 -0.72
N HIS A 86 25.11 4.85 -1.55
CA HIS A 86 25.48 4.61 -2.95
C HIS A 86 24.81 5.58 -3.92
N LEU A 87 23.92 6.45 -3.44
CA LEU A 87 23.22 7.44 -4.26
C LEU A 87 23.96 8.77 -4.25
N ASP A 88 23.76 9.58 -5.30
CA ASP A 88 24.28 10.94 -5.33
C ASP A 88 23.57 11.76 -4.24
N PRO A 89 24.30 12.40 -3.30
CA PRO A 89 23.70 13.25 -2.28
C PRO A 89 22.82 14.38 -2.85
N ALA A 90 23.08 14.83 -4.08
CA ALA A 90 22.27 15.83 -4.76
C ALA A 90 20.87 15.31 -5.16
N GLU A 91 20.67 14.00 -5.21
CA GLU A 91 19.38 13.36 -5.49
C GLU A 91 18.58 13.03 -4.22
N LEU A 92 19.18 13.20 -3.03
CA LEU A 92 18.54 12.88 -1.75
C LEU A 92 17.87 14.10 -1.11
N PRO A 93 16.75 13.92 -0.40
CA PRO A 93 16.17 14.99 0.43
C PRO A 93 17.14 15.46 1.52
N THR A 94 17.10 16.75 1.85
CA THR A 94 17.99 17.38 2.83
C THR A 94 17.50 17.27 4.28
N ASP A 95 16.48 16.46 4.54
CA ASP A 95 15.74 16.43 5.81
C ASP A 95 16.41 15.59 6.92
N GLU A 96 17.58 15.00 6.65
CA GLU A 96 18.34 14.09 7.55
C GLU A 96 17.51 12.89 8.06
N ILE A 97 16.37 12.58 7.41
CA ILE A 97 15.50 11.47 7.80
C ILE A 97 15.97 10.20 7.09
N ASP A 98 16.57 9.30 7.86
CA ASP A 98 17.14 8.04 7.38
C ASP A 98 16.20 6.83 7.59
N GLY A 99 16.67 5.63 7.25
CA GLY A 99 15.97 4.36 7.43
C GLY A 99 15.62 3.98 8.88
N ASN A 100 16.27 4.61 9.86
CA ASN A 100 16.04 4.38 11.29
C ASN A 100 15.02 5.35 11.90
N HIS A 101 14.39 6.19 11.08
CA HIS A 101 13.25 7.01 11.48
C HIS A 101 11.92 6.25 11.36
N ALA A 102 10.95 6.69 12.13
CA ALA A 102 9.55 6.29 11.98
C ALA A 102 8.72 7.48 11.48
N VAL A 103 7.46 7.21 11.15
CA VAL A 103 6.46 8.24 10.86
C VAL A 103 5.28 8.07 11.80
N ALA A 104 4.79 9.20 12.30
CA ALA A 104 3.44 9.34 12.83
C ALA A 104 2.53 9.82 11.70
N GLU A 105 1.44 9.11 11.44
CA GLU A 105 0.51 9.41 10.36
C GLU A 105 -0.93 9.40 10.87
N GLU A 106 -1.72 10.38 10.44
CA GLU A 106 -3.16 10.42 10.70
C GLU A 106 -3.87 9.15 10.23
N LEU A 107 -4.93 8.76 10.92
CA LEU A 107 -5.69 7.57 10.52
C LEU A 107 -6.45 7.85 9.23
N ILE A 108 -6.14 7.09 8.19
CA ILE A 108 -7.00 6.93 7.02
C ILE A 108 -7.66 5.56 7.12
N SER A 109 -8.99 5.52 6.99
CA SER A 109 -9.74 4.27 6.98
C SER A 109 -11.12 4.51 6.39
N GLU A 110 -11.41 3.83 5.29
CA GLU A 110 -12.76 3.78 4.73
C GLU A 110 -13.28 2.34 4.66
N ASN A 111 -14.51 2.17 4.19
CA ASN A 111 -15.20 0.90 4.12
C ASN A 111 -14.53 -0.08 3.15
N GLN A 112 -14.20 0.36 1.94
CA GLN A 112 -13.58 -0.45 0.90
C GLN A 112 -12.07 -0.22 0.83
N LEU A 113 -11.30 -1.30 0.69
CA LEU A 113 -9.87 -1.25 0.38
C LEU A 113 -9.67 -1.91 -0.97
N PHE A 114 -9.03 -1.23 -1.91
CA PHE A 114 -8.70 -1.79 -3.22
C PHE A 114 -7.31 -1.38 -3.68
N THR A 115 -6.82 -2.06 -4.70
CA THR A 115 -5.50 -1.83 -5.28
C THR A 115 -5.62 -1.68 -6.79
N LEU A 116 -5.06 -0.60 -7.32
CA LEU A 116 -4.78 -0.46 -8.75
C LEU A 116 -3.47 -1.15 -9.08
N GLU A 117 -3.48 -2.02 -10.07
CA GLU A 117 -2.29 -2.61 -10.68
C GLU A 117 -2.03 -1.96 -12.03
N GLY A 118 -0.82 -1.44 -12.23
CA GLY A 118 -0.52 -0.63 -13.40
C GLY A 118 0.96 -0.49 -13.71
N TYR A 119 1.27 0.30 -14.72
CA TYR A 119 2.63 0.73 -15.04
C TYR A 119 2.64 2.18 -15.54
N ARG A 120 3.79 2.85 -15.39
CA ARG A 120 4.06 4.13 -16.06
C ARG A 120 5.17 3.96 -17.09
N HIS A 121 4.96 4.51 -18.28
CA HIS A 121 5.92 4.50 -19.37
C HIS A 121 5.76 5.74 -20.25
N LYS A 122 6.81 6.56 -20.40
CA LYS A 122 6.83 7.73 -21.29
C LYS A 122 5.68 8.71 -21.02
N GLY A 123 5.44 9.00 -19.75
CA GLY A 123 4.39 9.88 -19.25
C GLY A 123 3.02 9.22 -19.11
N GLU A 124 2.76 8.09 -19.76
CA GLU A 124 1.45 7.44 -19.73
C GLU A 124 1.31 6.51 -18.51
N THR A 125 0.25 6.71 -17.73
CA THR A 125 -0.14 5.78 -16.65
C THR A 125 -1.21 4.83 -17.18
N THR A 126 -0.94 3.53 -17.16
CA THR A 126 -1.88 2.49 -17.59
C THR A 126 -2.26 1.60 -16.42
N ILE A 127 -3.55 1.48 -16.13
CA ILE A 127 -4.10 0.51 -15.19
C ILE A 127 -4.51 -0.75 -15.95
N TYR A 128 -4.05 -1.91 -15.49
CA TYR A 128 -4.37 -3.20 -16.12
C TYR A 128 -5.15 -4.15 -15.20
N GLY A 129 -5.31 -3.82 -13.92
CA GLY A 129 -6.10 -4.61 -12.99
C GLY A 129 -6.54 -3.79 -11.78
N VAL A 130 -7.69 -4.17 -11.22
CA VAL A 130 -8.24 -3.59 -9.99
C VAL A 130 -8.62 -4.74 -9.07
N ILE A 131 -8.06 -4.76 -7.87
CA ILE A 131 -8.23 -5.84 -6.89
C ILE A 131 -8.86 -5.26 -5.63
N GLU A 132 -9.99 -5.80 -5.19
CA GLU A 132 -10.54 -5.45 -3.88
C GLU A 132 -9.91 -6.35 -2.81
N SER A 133 -9.41 -5.74 -1.74
CA SER A 133 -8.87 -6.43 -0.57
C SER A 133 -9.91 -6.45 0.54
N ARG A 134 -10.53 -7.62 0.77
CA ARG A 134 -11.46 -7.76 1.88
C ARG A 134 -10.69 -7.94 3.19
N ARG A 135 -11.16 -7.26 4.21
CA ARG A 135 -10.56 -7.26 5.55
C ARG A 135 -11.49 -7.98 6.53
N SER A 136 -10.94 -8.44 7.64
CA SER A 136 -11.67 -9.10 8.72
C SER A 136 -11.11 -8.72 10.09
N GLY A 137 -11.76 -9.23 11.14
CA GLY A 137 -11.40 -8.97 12.53
C GLY A 137 -12.02 -7.70 13.10
N ARG A 138 -11.88 -7.52 14.42
CA ARG A 138 -12.56 -6.45 15.19
C ARG A 138 -12.29 -5.04 14.67
N HIS A 139 -11.11 -4.82 14.09
CA HIS A 139 -10.67 -3.50 13.62
C HIS A 139 -10.57 -3.39 12.10
N MET A 140 -11.07 -4.39 11.36
CA MET A 140 -10.97 -4.45 9.89
C MET A 140 -9.57 -4.12 9.37
N SER A 141 -8.55 -4.58 10.10
CA SER A 141 -7.14 -4.27 9.85
C SER A 141 -6.35 -5.48 9.33
N SER A 142 -7.00 -6.64 9.22
CA SER A 142 -6.37 -7.87 8.74
C SER A 142 -6.94 -8.25 7.39
N LEU A 143 -6.08 -8.46 6.41
CA LEU A 143 -6.46 -8.97 5.10
C LEU A 143 -7.07 -10.38 5.25
N SER A 144 -8.23 -10.60 4.61
CA SER A 144 -8.91 -11.90 4.58
C SER A 144 -8.84 -12.57 3.21
N SER A 145 -9.04 -11.82 2.14
CA SER A 145 -9.13 -12.34 0.77
C SER A 145 -9.00 -11.22 -0.28
N TYR A 146 -8.68 -11.60 -1.52
CA TYR A 146 -8.64 -10.71 -2.67
C TYR A 146 -9.75 -11.06 -3.66
N TYR A 147 -10.33 -10.04 -4.28
CA TYR A 147 -11.36 -10.16 -5.32
C TYR A 147 -10.84 -9.50 -6.59
N TYR A 148 -10.74 -10.28 -7.66
CA TYR A 148 -10.31 -9.82 -8.98
C TYR A 148 -11.21 -10.43 -10.06
N PRO A 149 -11.77 -9.60 -10.97
CA PRO A 149 -11.75 -8.13 -10.93
C PRO A 149 -12.57 -7.57 -9.76
N ALA A 150 -12.17 -6.42 -9.23
CA ALA A 150 -12.97 -5.69 -8.25
C ALA A 150 -14.27 -5.16 -8.87
N GLU A 151 -15.36 -5.19 -8.12
CA GLU A 151 -16.63 -4.57 -8.49
C GLU A 151 -16.66 -3.12 -7.97
N LEU A 152 -16.02 -2.21 -8.73
CA LEU A 152 -15.98 -0.77 -8.41
C LEU A 152 -16.57 0.05 -9.56
N PRO A 153 -17.24 1.19 -9.26
CA PRO A 153 -17.68 2.11 -10.29
C PRO A 153 -16.50 2.65 -11.11
N GLY A 154 -16.71 2.84 -12.42
CA GLY A 154 -15.64 3.25 -13.34
C GLY A 154 -15.04 4.61 -12.97
N GLU A 155 -15.89 5.52 -12.50
CA GLU A 155 -15.51 6.85 -12.03
C GLU A 155 -14.55 6.83 -10.82
N VAL A 156 -14.68 5.83 -9.94
CA VAL A 156 -13.77 5.66 -8.78
C VAL A 156 -12.40 5.21 -9.26
N VAL A 157 -12.35 4.28 -10.22
CA VAL A 157 -11.09 3.81 -10.83
C VAL A 157 -10.40 4.94 -11.58
N GLU A 158 -11.15 5.74 -12.34
CA GLU A 158 -10.62 6.91 -13.05
C GLU A 158 -10.09 7.99 -12.10
N ALA A 159 -10.82 8.29 -11.02
CA ALA A 159 -10.37 9.23 -9.99
C ALA A 159 -9.08 8.75 -9.30
N ALA A 160 -9.03 7.48 -8.94
CA ALA A 160 -7.84 6.86 -8.35
C ALA A 160 -6.66 6.89 -9.32
N GLN A 161 -6.88 6.56 -10.60
CA GLN A 161 -5.84 6.65 -11.63
C GLN A 161 -5.30 8.08 -11.76
N LYS A 162 -6.15 9.11 -11.74
CA LYS A 162 -5.73 10.53 -11.77
C LYS A 162 -4.83 10.88 -10.58
N GLN A 163 -5.21 10.46 -9.37
CA GLN A 163 -4.37 10.65 -8.16
C GLN A 163 -3.01 9.95 -8.32
N VAL A 164 -2.99 8.69 -8.78
CA VAL A 164 -1.74 7.94 -9.04
C VAL A 164 -0.86 8.66 -10.06
N THR A 165 -1.43 9.10 -11.19
CA THR A 165 -0.69 9.80 -12.24
C THR A 165 -0.05 11.07 -11.71
N LYS A 166 -0.77 11.85 -10.90
CA LYS A 166 -0.26 13.10 -10.34
C LYS A 166 0.92 12.85 -9.39
N VAL A 167 0.77 11.91 -8.46
CA VAL A 167 1.83 11.55 -7.49
C VAL A 167 3.06 10.96 -8.19
N LEU A 168 2.89 10.00 -9.11
CA LEU A 168 4.03 9.39 -9.81
C LEU A 168 4.75 10.38 -10.73
N THR A 169 4.02 11.35 -11.30
CA THR A 169 4.63 12.45 -12.08
C THR A 169 5.47 13.36 -11.19
N GLN A 170 4.94 13.74 -10.02
CA GLN A 170 5.67 14.55 -9.03
C GLN A 170 6.96 13.87 -8.56
N VAL A 171 6.93 12.55 -8.37
CA VAL A 171 8.11 11.74 -8.00
C VAL A 171 9.11 11.57 -9.16
N GLY A 172 8.69 11.81 -10.41
CA GLY A 172 9.51 11.52 -11.61
C GLY A 172 9.56 10.04 -12.00
N PHE A 173 8.67 9.19 -11.47
CA PHE A 173 8.65 7.75 -11.76
C PHE A 173 8.05 7.48 -13.14
N ASP A 174 8.86 7.23 -14.18
CA ASP A 174 8.36 7.10 -15.57
C ASP A 174 8.56 5.76 -16.26
N SER A 175 9.09 4.76 -15.55
CA SER A 175 9.50 3.51 -16.19
C SER A 175 9.40 2.33 -15.23
N GLY A 176 8.22 1.71 -15.20
CA GLY A 176 8.05 0.45 -14.48
C GLY A 176 6.63 0.17 -13.99
N PRO A 177 6.42 -1.04 -13.46
CA PRO A 177 5.15 -1.41 -12.85
C PRO A 177 4.99 -0.80 -11.46
N PHE A 178 3.74 -0.67 -11.04
CA PHE A 178 3.35 -0.28 -9.70
C PHE A 178 2.07 -0.99 -9.27
N ASN A 179 1.85 -1.01 -7.96
CA ASN A 179 0.53 -1.22 -7.38
C ASN A 179 0.25 -0.12 -6.34
N VAL A 180 -0.97 0.42 -6.34
CA VAL A 180 -1.37 1.51 -5.43
C VAL A 180 -2.62 1.13 -4.67
N GLU A 181 -2.53 1.13 -3.35
CA GLU A 181 -3.64 0.84 -2.43
C GLU A 181 -4.44 2.10 -2.12
N PHE A 182 -5.76 1.96 -2.06
CA PHE A 182 -6.71 3.03 -1.78
C PHE A 182 -7.75 2.57 -0.77
N PHE A 183 -8.11 3.47 0.14
CA PHE A 183 -9.38 3.39 0.86
C PHE A 183 -10.45 4.19 0.11
N HIS A 184 -11.65 3.64 0.00
CA HIS A 184 -12.81 4.29 -0.58
C HIS A 184 -14.06 4.10 0.27
N ASP A 185 -14.84 5.17 0.42
CA ASP A 185 -16.16 5.12 1.02
C ASP A 185 -17.25 5.38 -0.04
N PRO A 186 -18.05 4.37 -0.42
CA PRO A 186 -19.13 4.53 -1.39
C PRO A 186 -20.21 5.54 -0.97
N GLU A 187 -20.39 5.78 0.32
CA GLU A 187 -21.46 6.65 0.82
C GLU A 187 -21.08 8.14 0.68
N THR A 188 -19.84 8.48 1.01
CA THR A 188 -19.35 9.86 0.97
C THR A 188 -18.56 10.20 -0.30
N GLY A 189 -18.11 9.19 -1.04
CA GLY A 189 -17.21 9.34 -2.18
C GLY A 189 -15.76 9.60 -1.78
N ALA A 190 -15.41 9.49 -0.49
CA ALA A 190 -14.04 9.68 -0.02
C ALA A 190 -13.09 8.67 -0.69
N LEU A 191 -11.93 9.16 -1.17
CA LEU A 191 -10.94 8.34 -1.87
C LEU A 191 -9.53 8.71 -1.40
N ASN A 192 -8.96 7.87 -0.56
CA ASN A 192 -7.72 8.11 0.16
C ASN A 192 -6.61 7.17 -0.32
N LEU A 193 -5.52 7.73 -0.87
CA LEU A 193 -4.36 6.96 -1.30
C LEU A 193 -3.56 6.46 -0.08
N LEU A 194 -3.47 5.14 0.08
CA LEU A 194 -2.84 4.49 1.22
C LEU A 194 -1.33 4.27 1.02
N GLU A 195 -0.93 3.56 -0.03
CA GLU A 195 0.48 3.22 -0.29
C GLU A 195 0.72 3.02 -1.80
N ILE A 196 1.89 3.45 -2.29
CA ILE A 196 2.40 3.12 -3.62
C ILE A 196 3.57 2.16 -3.49
N ASN A 197 3.52 1.06 -4.23
CA ASN A 197 4.62 0.11 -4.38
C ASN A 197 5.07 0.09 -5.84
N THR A 198 6.27 0.59 -6.14
CA THR A 198 6.85 0.64 -7.50
C THR A 198 7.45 -0.70 -7.93
N ARG A 199 6.63 -1.75 -7.87
CA ARG A 199 6.96 -3.14 -8.23
C ARG A 199 5.69 -3.93 -8.52
N LEU A 200 5.88 -5.14 -9.04
CA LEU A 200 4.80 -6.12 -9.14
C LEU A 200 4.35 -6.60 -7.76
N SER A 201 3.05 -6.80 -7.63
CA SER A 201 2.49 -7.46 -6.45
C SER A 201 2.69 -8.97 -6.53
N LYS A 202 3.41 -9.51 -5.55
CA LYS A 202 3.54 -10.96 -5.37
C LYS A 202 2.21 -11.62 -5.04
N SER A 203 1.36 -10.95 -4.25
CA SER A 203 0.07 -11.50 -3.82
C SER A 203 -0.99 -11.47 -4.92
N HIS A 204 -0.92 -10.53 -5.86
CA HIS A 204 -1.90 -10.43 -6.96
C HIS A 204 -1.51 -11.26 -8.18
N ALA A 205 -0.23 -11.61 -8.34
CA ALA A 205 0.24 -12.37 -9.50
C ALA A 205 -0.56 -13.65 -9.80
N PRO A 206 -0.93 -14.49 -8.81
CA PRO A 206 -1.74 -15.68 -9.07
C PRO A 206 -3.16 -15.37 -9.57
N LEU A 207 -3.74 -14.23 -9.19
CA LEU A 207 -5.10 -13.84 -9.60
C LEU A 207 -5.17 -13.61 -11.10
N PHE A 208 -4.18 -12.91 -11.66
CA PHE A 208 -4.10 -12.65 -13.10
C PHE A 208 -3.91 -13.93 -13.91
N GLU A 209 -3.11 -14.87 -13.40
CA GLU A 209 -2.91 -16.16 -14.05
C GLU A 209 -4.20 -17.01 -14.05
N ILE A 210 -4.91 -17.06 -12.93
CA ILE A 210 -6.14 -17.85 -12.79
C ILE A 210 -7.30 -17.27 -13.61
N VAL A 211 -7.50 -15.95 -13.53
CA VAL A 211 -8.68 -15.29 -14.13
C VAL A 211 -8.47 -14.96 -15.60
N ASP A 212 -7.27 -14.48 -15.96
CA ASP A 212 -7.01 -14.01 -17.33
C ASP A 212 -6.18 -15.00 -18.16
N ALA A 213 -5.76 -16.14 -17.58
CA ALA A 213 -4.81 -17.08 -18.18
C ALA A 213 -3.49 -16.39 -18.65
N ALA A 214 -3.12 -15.27 -18.01
CA ALA A 214 -1.97 -14.47 -18.39
C ALA A 214 -1.20 -14.01 -17.14
N PRO A 215 0.05 -14.46 -16.93
CA PRO A 215 0.82 -14.06 -15.76
C PRO A 215 1.13 -12.56 -15.79
N ILE A 216 1.22 -11.96 -14.61
CA ILE A 216 1.49 -10.52 -14.45
C ILE A 216 2.79 -10.10 -15.13
N THR A 217 3.78 -10.99 -15.22
CA THR A 217 5.05 -10.79 -15.91
C THR A 217 4.86 -10.58 -17.41
N ASN A 218 3.92 -11.29 -18.07
CA ASN A 218 3.61 -11.09 -19.48
C ASN A 218 2.97 -9.71 -19.73
N ARG A 219 2.15 -9.22 -18.80
CA ARG A 219 1.57 -7.86 -18.84
C ARG A 219 2.64 -6.79 -18.59
N SER A 220 3.62 -7.12 -17.75
CA SER A 220 4.71 -6.23 -17.33
C SER A 220 5.92 -6.26 -18.26
N PHE A 221 6.07 -7.21 -19.17
CA PHE A 221 7.18 -7.20 -20.11
C PHE A 221 6.89 -6.28 -21.32
N ASN A 222 5.61 -6.06 -21.61
CA ASN A 222 5.15 -5.32 -22.77
C ASN A 222 5.26 -3.77 -22.61
N TRP A 223 5.45 -3.26 -21.38
CA TRP A 223 5.67 -1.81 -21.19
C TRP A 223 7.02 -1.35 -21.75
N ARG A 224 8.07 -2.18 -21.69
CA ARG A 224 9.40 -1.83 -22.27
C ARG A 224 9.37 -1.68 -23.78
N SER A 225 8.41 -2.33 -24.45
CA SER A 225 8.19 -2.26 -25.90
C SER A 225 7.09 -1.29 -26.30
N GLY A 226 6.46 -0.58 -25.34
CA GLY A 226 5.34 0.33 -25.58
C GLY A 226 4.05 -0.35 -26.06
N ARG A 227 3.97 -1.69 -26.01
CA ARG A 227 2.79 -2.43 -26.47
C ARG A 227 1.84 -2.64 -25.30
N ARG A 228 0.59 -2.17 -25.42
CA ARG A 228 -0.47 -2.49 -24.46
C ARG A 228 -0.66 -4.02 -24.36
N PRO A 229 -0.82 -4.60 -23.17
CA PRO A 229 -1.17 -6.02 -23.04
C PRO A 229 -2.45 -6.32 -23.82
N LYS A 230 -2.44 -7.34 -24.69
CA LYS A 230 -3.66 -7.83 -25.34
C LYS A 230 -4.51 -8.56 -24.29
N GLY A 231 -5.83 -8.33 -24.28
CA GLY A 231 -6.77 -8.96 -23.33
C GLY A 231 -7.02 -8.17 -22.04
N LEU A 232 -7.02 -6.82 -22.11
CA LEU A 232 -7.48 -5.95 -21.02
C LEU A 232 -9.00 -6.02 -20.91
N SER A 233 -9.49 -6.90 -20.04
CA SER A 233 -10.87 -6.91 -19.60
C SER A 233 -10.99 -5.94 -18.41
N VAL A 234 -11.07 -4.64 -18.70
CA VAL A 234 -11.84 -3.76 -17.79
C VAL A 234 -13.29 -4.00 -18.19
N ARG A 235 -13.88 -5.10 -17.71
CA ARG A 235 -15.30 -5.38 -17.96
C ARG A 235 -16.12 -4.42 -17.11
N ALA A 236 -16.52 -3.29 -17.69
CA ALA A 236 -17.77 -2.64 -17.28
C ALA A 236 -18.90 -3.70 -17.30
N PRO A 237 -19.88 -3.66 -16.39
CA PRO A 237 -20.86 -4.73 -16.24
C PRO A 237 -21.73 -4.81 -17.49
N ALA A 238 -21.37 -5.72 -18.41
CA ALA A 238 -22.21 -6.11 -19.51
C ALA A 238 -23.24 -7.11 -18.99
N LEU A 239 -24.52 -6.72 -19.03
CA LEU A 239 -25.67 -7.57 -18.74
C LEU A 239 -25.59 -8.85 -19.59
N TRP A 240 -25.31 -10.00 -18.95
CA TRP A 240 -25.38 -11.33 -19.56
C TRP A 240 -26.67 -12.04 -19.11
N PRO A 241 -27.34 -12.85 -19.95
CA PRO A 241 -28.63 -13.44 -19.62
C PRO A 241 -28.54 -14.46 -18.45
N PRO A 242 -29.64 -14.69 -17.70
CA PRO A 242 -29.66 -15.46 -16.46
C PRO A 242 -29.27 -16.95 -16.59
N SER A 243 -29.16 -17.50 -17.80
CA SER A 243 -28.97 -18.94 -18.03
C SER A 243 -27.54 -19.45 -17.79
N LEU A 244 -26.55 -18.56 -17.60
CA LEU A 244 -25.16 -18.94 -17.30
C LEU A 244 -24.82 -18.91 -15.79
N TRP A 245 -25.77 -18.55 -14.93
CA TRP A 245 -25.57 -18.43 -13.49
C TRP A 245 -25.38 -19.76 -12.74
N SER A 246 -25.62 -20.93 -13.34
CA SER A 246 -25.54 -22.21 -12.59
C SER A 246 -24.18 -22.92 -12.68
N ALA A 247 -23.31 -22.56 -13.63
CA ALA A 247 -22.07 -23.28 -13.89
C ALA A 247 -20.79 -22.58 -13.39
N ALA A 248 -20.80 -21.25 -13.22
CA ALA A 248 -19.61 -20.47 -12.86
C ALA A 248 -19.48 -20.16 -11.35
N THR A 249 -20.48 -20.49 -10.54
CA THR A 249 -20.57 -20.10 -9.10
C THR A 249 -19.85 -21.05 -8.15
N LYS A 250 -18.90 -21.87 -8.63
CA LYS A 250 -18.22 -22.89 -7.81
C LYS A 250 -16.70 -22.77 -7.65
N GLN A 251 -16.07 -21.72 -8.15
CA GLN A 251 -14.65 -21.44 -7.84
C GLN A 251 -14.47 -20.11 -7.13
N MET A 252 -15.00 -20.08 -5.91
CA MET A 252 -14.67 -19.09 -4.89
C MET A 252 -13.31 -19.48 -4.30
N VAL A 253 -12.21 -18.94 -4.82
CA VAL A 253 -10.87 -19.21 -4.31
C VAL A 253 -10.63 -18.35 -3.06
N LEU A 254 -10.93 -18.90 -1.88
CA LEU A 254 -10.47 -18.34 -0.60
C LEU A 254 -8.99 -18.69 -0.39
N PHE A 255 -8.11 -17.69 -0.41
CA PHE A 255 -6.78 -17.81 0.21
C PHE A 255 -6.81 -17.16 1.59
N THR A 256 -6.89 -17.96 2.65
CA THR A 256 -6.69 -17.50 4.02
C THR A 256 -5.20 -17.41 4.32
N ALA A 257 -4.70 -16.20 4.57
CA ALA A 257 -3.33 -15.99 5.06
C ALA A 257 -3.25 -16.37 6.55
N SER A 258 -3.10 -17.66 6.86
CA SER A 258 -2.79 -18.13 8.21
C SER A 258 -1.28 -18.23 8.39
N HIS A 259 -0.61 -17.21 8.95
CA HIS A 259 0.71 -17.35 9.59
C HIS A 259 0.92 -16.27 10.65
N ALA A 260 0.45 -16.50 11.88
CA ALA A 260 1.05 -15.94 13.11
C ALA A 260 0.30 -16.45 14.36
N LYS A 261 0.78 -17.53 15.00
CA LYS A 261 0.65 -17.69 16.46
C LYS A 261 1.66 -18.72 17.03
N LYS A 262 2.56 -18.17 17.86
CA LYS A 262 3.18 -18.75 19.07
C LYS A 262 4.24 -19.86 18.90
N ARG A 263 5.51 -19.45 18.94
CA ARG A 263 6.54 -20.12 19.74
C ARG A 263 6.69 -19.35 21.06
N SER A 264 6.24 -19.95 22.16
CA SER A 264 6.74 -19.67 23.51
C SER A 264 6.16 -20.71 24.48
N THR A 265 6.98 -21.67 24.89
CA THR A 265 7.08 -22.16 26.28
C THR A 265 8.34 -23.02 26.37
N SER A 266 9.28 -22.58 27.19
CA SER A 266 10.43 -23.34 27.65
C SER A 266 10.03 -24.30 28.77
N SER A 267 10.82 -25.38 28.90
CA SER A 267 11.28 -25.99 30.16
C SER A 267 10.25 -26.32 31.26
N ALA A 268 9.95 -27.61 31.40
CA ALA A 268 9.86 -28.28 32.69
C ALA A 268 10.22 -29.77 32.50
N HIS A 269 11.12 -30.24 33.38
CA HIS A 269 11.76 -31.56 33.50
C HIS A 269 12.98 -31.84 32.61
#